data_AF-A0A0D2I6T3-F1
#
_entry.id   AF-A0A0D2I6T3-F1
#
_cell.length_a   1.000
_cell.length_b   1.000
_cell.length_c   1.000
_cell.angle_alpha   90.00
_cell.angle_beta   90.00
_cell.angle_gamma   90.00
#
_symmetry.space_group_name_H-M   'P 1'
#
loop_
_entity.id
_entity.type
_entity.pdbx_description
1 polymer ?
#
loop_
_entity_poly.entity_id
_entity_poly.type
_entity_poly.pdbx_seq_one_letter_code
_entity_poly.pdbx_strand_id
1 'polypeptide(L)'
;MALNTLESPPKKIIAVDIVLARLELARSFGVTHGVNSKVRPDLMKVLMEITHGRGVDGAIDTTGRPEVVKELIHARARKGKVVTVGVGDLSAETSLNIFETVNAGCTYVDCNQGDCYPQEILPMLLEANEEGKFPYDQLIRTYPTRDIEKGY
;
A
#
# COMPACT_ATOMS: atom_id res chain seq x y z
N MET A 1 8.26 3.90 -5.18
CA MET A 1 8.22 5.08 -6.08
C MET A 1 7.99 6.37 -5.31
N ALA A 2 6.77 6.72 -4.89
CA ALA A 2 6.52 8.03 -4.22
C ALA A 2 7.33 8.25 -2.93
N LEU A 3 7.72 7.17 -2.23
CA LEU A 3 8.58 7.28 -1.05
C LEU A 3 9.96 7.89 -1.34
N ASN A 4 10.44 7.85 -2.58
CA ASN A 4 11.71 8.44 -2.98
C ASN A 4 11.67 9.98 -3.04
N THR A 5 10.48 10.58 -3.01
CA THR A 5 10.31 12.04 -2.97
C THR A 5 10.30 12.58 -1.54
N LEU A 6 10.33 11.71 -0.53
CA LEU A 6 10.33 12.11 0.88
C LEU A 6 11.75 12.48 1.33
N GLU A 7 11.86 13.53 2.14
CA GLU A 7 13.13 13.90 2.79
C GLU A 7 13.66 12.80 3.72
N SER A 8 12.75 12.05 4.34
CA SER A 8 13.07 10.94 5.26
C SER A 8 12.23 9.70 4.90
N PRO A 9 12.71 8.87 3.95
CA PRO A 9 11.96 7.70 3.51
C PRO A 9 11.95 6.59 4.58
N PRO A 10 10.90 5.73 4.60
CA PRO A 10 10.86 4.58 5.48
C PRO A 10 12.04 3.61 5.25
N LYS A 11 12.64 3.11 6.33
CA LYS A 11 13.74 2.13 6.26
C LYS A 11 13.30 0.73 5.84
N LYS A 12 12.06 0.36 6.17
CA LYS A 12 11.43 -0.92 5.79
C LYS A 12 10.20 -0.62 4.95
N ILE A 13 10.16 -1.15 3.74
CA ILE A 13 9.05 -1.01 2.80
C ILE A 13 8.61 -2.42 2.45
N ILE A 14 7.39 -2.76 2.82
CA ILE A 14 6.84 -4.12 2.68
C ILE A 14 5.76 -4.09 1.61
N ALA A 15 5.92 -4.85 0.54
CA ALA A 15 4.85 -5.09 -0.44
C ALA A 15 4.22 -6.46 -0.20
N VAL A 16 2.90 -6.51 -0.26
CA VAL A 16 2.11 -7.72 -0.08
C VAL A 16 1.27 -7.92 -1.33
N ASP A 17 1.43 -9.03 -2.02
CA ASP A 17 0.65 -9.37 -3.21
C ASP A 17 0.60 -10.91 -3.34
N ILE A 18 -0.33 -11.44 -4.12
CA ILE A 18 -0.41 -12.87 -4.44
C ILE A 18 0.39 -13.23 -5.69
N VAL A 19 0.70 -12.25 -6.54
CA VAL A 19 1.38 -12.40 -7.83
C VAL A 19 2.86 -12.12 -7.66
N LEU A 20 3.70 -13.15 -7.85
CA LEU A 20 5.15 -13.05 -7.64
C LEU A 20 5.80 -11.98 -8.54
N ALA A 21 5.40 -11.90 -9.82
CA ALA A 21 5.93 -10.92 -10.76
C ALA A 21 5.69 -9.46 -10.30
N ARG A 22 4.57 -9.19 -9.60
CA ARG A 22 4.31 -7.85 -9.02
C ARG A 22 5.25 -7.55 -7.86
N LEU A 23 5.59 -8.53 -7.04
CA LEU A 23 6.55 -8.37 -5.95
C LEU A 23 7.98 -8.17 -6.48
N GLU A 24 8.35 -8.89 -7.53
CA GLU A 24 9.64 -8.71 -8.23
C GLU A 24 9.75 -7.30 -8.82
N LEU A 25 8.70 -6.84 -9.51
CA LEU A 25 8.62 -5.47 -9.99
C LEU A 25 8.66 -4.46 -8.84
N ALA A 26 7.94 -4.70 -7.74
CA ALA A 26 7.93 -3.78 -6.61
C ALA A 26 9.34 -3.60 -5.98
N ARG A 27 10.19 -4.63 -6.04
CA ARG A 27 11.60 -4.53 -5.59
C ARG A 27 12.41 -3.53 -6.42
N SER A 28 12.18 -3.40 -7.72
CA SER A 28 12.87 -2.39 -8.54
C SER A 28 12.49 -0.96 -8.14
N PHE A 29 11.38 -0.79 -7.41
CA PHE A 29 10.88 0.50 -6.93
C PHE A 29 11.16 0.80 -5.45
N GLY A 30 12.09 0.06 -4.83
CA GLY A 30 12.57 0.31 -3.47
C GLY A 30 11.90 -0.50 -2.37
N VAL A 31 11.04 -1.47 -2.71
CA VAL A 31 10.51 -2.41 -1.71
C VAL A 31 11.62 -3.27 -1.13
N THR A 32 11.74 -3.29 0.19
CA THR A 32 12.78 -4.07 0.88
C THR A 32 12.31 -5.48 1.24
N HIS A 33 11.01 -5.69 1.41
CA HIS A 33 10.43 -6.99 1.74
C HIS A 33 9.21 -7.27 0.87
N GLY A 34 9.23 -8.38 0.12
CA GLY A 34 8.07 -8.86 -0.63
C GLY A 34 7.42 -10.04 0.09
N VAL A 35 6.11 -9.98 0.30
CA VAL A 35 5.33 -11.02 0.99
C VAL A 35 4.30 -11.57 0.01
N ASN A 36 4.38 -12.88 -0.25
CA ASN A 36 3.33 -13.58 -0.99
C ASN A 36 2.26 -14.12 -0.02
N SER A 37 1.08 -13.49 0.01
CA SER A 37 0.02 -13.87 0.96
C SER A 37 -0.68 -15.20 0.64
N LYS A 38 -0.48 -15.79 -0.55
CA LYS A 38 -0.91 -17.19 -0.80
C LYS A 38 0.01 -18.19 -0.11
N VAL A 39 1.31 -17.87 0.01
CA VAL A 39 2.31 -18.74 0.66
C VAL A 39 2.35 -18.50 2.18
N ARG A 40 2.14 -17.25 2.59
CA ARG A 40 2.16 -16.80 3.99
C ARG A 40 0.83 -16.10 4.31
N PRO A 41 -0.26 -16.86 4.57
CA PRO A 41 -1.62 -16.31 4.66
C PRO A 41 -1.90 -15.50 5.92
N ASP A 42 -1.16 -15.73 7.01
CA ASP A 42 -1.28 -14.95 8.24
C ASP A 42 -0.47 -13.64 8.11
N LEU A 43 -1.10 -12.62 7.54
CA LEU A 43 -0.44 -11.35 7.23
C LEU A 43 0.03 -10.66 8.51
N MET A 44 -0.80 -10.64 9.56
CA MET A 44 -0.44 -10.01 10.83
C MET A 44 0.86 -10.61 11.39
N LYS A 45 0.93 -11.95 11.49
CA LYS A 45 2.13 -12.63 11.99
C LYS A 45 3.36 -12.31 11.15
N VAL A 46 3.23 -12.33 9.82
CA VAL A 46 4.35 -12.02 8.91
C VAL A 46 4.85 -10.59 9.13
N LEU A 47 3.94 -9.62 9.24
CA LEU A 47 4.30 -8.23 9.48
C LEU A 47 4.96 -8.06 10.85
N MET A 48 4.47 -8.76 11.88
CA MET A 48 5.10 -8.78 13.21
C MET A 48 6.51 -9.39 13.15
N GLU A 49 6.73 -10.49 12.44
CA GLU A 49 8.06 -11.09 12.25
C GLU A 49 9.04 -10.10 11.60
N ILE A 50 8.64 -9.47 10.50
CA ILE A 50 9.46 -8.48 9.77
C ILE A 50 9.78 -7.25 10.64
N THR A 51 8.85 -6.88 11.52
CA THR A 51 8.96 -5.71 12.40
C THR A 51 9.46 -6.04 13.80
N HIS A 52 9.91 -7.28 14.05
CA HIS A 52 10.39 -7.76 15.35
C HIS A 52 9.37 -7.55 16.50
N GLY A 53 8.10 -7.81 16.22
CA GLY A 53 6.98 -7.70 17.15
C GLY A 53 6.48 -6.28 17.39
N ARG A 54 7.08 -5.26 16.77
CA ARG A 54 6.65 -3.87 16.94
C ARG A 54 5.37 -3.53 16.17
N GLY A 55 5.17 -4.14 15.01
CA GLY A 55 4.15 -3.76 14.04
C GLY A 55 4.62 -2.68 13.06
N VAL A 56 3.81 -2.41 12.04
CA VAL A 56 4.11 -1.42 10.99
C VAL A 56 3.72 -0.01 11.44
N ASP A 57 4.58 0.99 11.20
CA ASP A 57 4.28 2.39 11.54
C ASP A 57 3.15 2.96 10.65
N GLY A 58 3.06 2.47 9.42
CA GLY A 58 2.00 2.82 8.48
C GLY A 58 1.69 1.68 7.50
N ALA A 59 0.46 1.63 7.02
CA ALA A 59 0.02 0.73 5.95
C ALA A 59 -0.92 1.44 4.99
N ILE A 60 -0.87 1.05 3.71
CA ILE A 60 -1.80 1.49 2.67
C ILE A 60 -2.46 0.23 2.11
N ASP A 61 -3.78 0.11 2.28
CA ASP A 61 -4.56 -0.93 1.62
C ASP A 61 -5.04 -0.45 0.25
N THR A 62 -4.71 -1.24 -0.77
CA THR A 62 -5.18 -1.05 -2.15
C THR A 62 -6.07 -2.20 -2.60
N THR A 63 -6.39 -3.15 -1.71
CA THR A 63 -7.18 -4.34 -2.04
C THR A 63 -8.68 -4.12 -1.84
N GLY A 64 -9.07 -3.26 -0.89
CA GLY A 64 -10.46 -3.04 -0.50
C GLY A 64 -11.10 -4.23 0.20
N ARG A 65 -10.31 -5.23 0.62
CA ARG A 65 -10.78 -6.46 1.24
C ARG A 65 -10.89 -6.29 2.78
N PRO A 66 -12.08 -6.44 3.39
CA PRO A 66 -12.29 -6.23 4.82
C PRO A 66 -11.34 -6.98 5.75
N GLU A 67 -10.98 -8.21 5.38
CA GLU A 67 -10.07 -9.06 6.11
C GLU A 67 -8.63 -8.53 6.07
N VAL A 68 -8.19 -8.00 4.93
CA VAL A 68 -6.85 -7.39 4.80
C VAL A 68 -6.78 -6.10 5.60
N VAL A 69 -7.80 -5.26 5.50
CA VAL A 69 -7.89 -4.01 6.29
C VAL A 69 -7.85 -4.33 7.79
N LYS A 70 -8.60 -5.34 8.25
CA LYS A 70 -8.58 -5.78 9.64
C LYS A 70 -7.20 -6.24 10.09
N GLU A 71 -6.55 -7.10 9.31
CA GLU A 71 -5.20 -7.59 9.62
C GLU A 71 -4.18 -6.45 9.68
N LEU A 72 -4.23 -5.50 8.74
CA LEU A 72 -3.34 -4.33 8.74
C LEU A 72 -3.57 -3.46 9.97
N ILE A 73 -4.83 -3.27 10.38
CA ILE A 73 -5.16 -2.61 11.63
C ILE A 73 -4.48 -3.38 12.76
N HIS A 74 -4.70 -4.68 12.95
CA HIS A 74 -4.05 -5.42 14.06
C HIS A 74 -2.52 -5.51 13.97
N ALA A 75 -1.94 -5.45 12.77
CA ALA A 75 -0.49 -5.51 12.53
C ALA A 75 0.24 -4.17 12.75
N ARG A 76 -0.49 -3.08 12.95
CA ARG A 76 0.10 -1.75 13.13
C ARG A 76 0.85 -1.62 14.45
N ALA A 77 1.88 -0.79 14.47
CA ALA A 77 2.53 -0.36 15.69
C ALA A 77 1.62 0.55 16.54
N ARG A 78 1.96 0.77 17.81
CA ARG A 78 1.26 1.77 18.63
C ARG A 78 1.35 3.14 17.96
N LYS A 79 0.22 3.85 17.88
CA LYS A 79 0.05 5.11 17.13
C LYS A 79 0.24 5.00 15.62
N GLY A 80 0.29 3.77 15.08
CA GLY A 80 0.40 3.53 13.64
C GLY A 80 -0.86 3.93 12.88
N LYS A 81 -0.69 4.20 11.58
CA LYS A 81 -1.74 4.66 10.67
C LYS A 81 -2.03 3.63 9.58
N VAL A 82 -3.31 3.31 9.37
CA VAL A 82 -3.76 2.52 8.22
C VAL A 82 -4.59 3.43 7.32
N VAL A 83 -4.26 3.45 6.03
CA VAL A 83 -4.96 4.21 4.99
C VAL A 83 -5.57 3.24 3.99
N THR A 84 -6.85 3.35 3.71
CA THR A 84 -7.51 2.52 2.68
C THR A 84 -7.82 3.37 1.45
N VAL A 85 -7.32 2.92 0.29
CA VAL A 85 -7.62 3.47 -1.03
C VAL A 85 -8.42 2.47 -1.88
N GLY A 86 -8.20 1.17 -1.64
CA GLY A 86 -8.88 0.10 -2.36
C GLY A 86 -10.38 0.12 -2.10
N VAL A 87 -11.17 0.08 -3.17
CA VAL A 87 -12.62 -0.13 -3.11
C VAL A 87 -12.89 -1.55 -3.54
N GLY A 88 -13.30 -2.39 -2.59
CA GLY A 88 -13.65 -3.79 -2.83
C GLY A 88 -15.14 -3.95 -3.10
N ASP A 89 -15.75 -4.91 -2.43
CA ASP A 89 -17.20 -5.11 -2.47
C ASP A 89 -17.95 -3.88 -1.89
N LEU A 90 -19.11 -3.52 -2.46
CA LEU A 90 -19.90 -2.37 -2.00
C LEU A 90 -20.48 -2.54 -0.59
N SER A 91 -20.59 -3.78 -0.12
CA SER A 91 -21.04 -4.15 1.22
C SER A 91 -19.89 -4.50 2.17
N ALA A 92 -18.64 -4.29 1.75
CA ALA A 92 -17.45 -4.58 2.53
C ALA A 92 -17.49 -3.89 3.91
N GLU A 93 -17.60 -4.71 4.96
CA GLU A 93 -17.59 -4.25 6.35
C GLU A 93 -16.62 -5.07 7.21
N THR A 94 -16.06 -4.44 8.24
CA THR A 94 -15.19 -5.12 9.19
C THR A 94 -15.42 -4.60 10.61
N SER A 95 -15.31 -5.51 11.59
CA SER A 95 -15.49 -5.18 13.01
C SER A 95 -14.15 -5.15 13.75
N LEU A 96 -14.03 -4.18 14.65
CA LEU A 96 -12.83 -3.93 15.43
C LEU A 96 -13.14 -3.93 16.93
N ASN A 97 -12.19 -4.41 17.73
CA ASN A 97 -12.30 -4.32 19.18
C ASN A 97 -11.93 -2.90 19.65
N ILE A 98 -12.87 -2.20 20.28
CA ILE A 98 -12.68 -0.80 20.72
C ILE A 98 -11.57 -0.67 21.76
N PHE A 99 -11.47 -1.59 22.72
CA PHE A 99 -10.45 -1.53 23.75
C PHE A 99 -9.04 -1.65 23.13
N GLU A 100 -8.85 -2.60 22.22
CA GLU A 100 -7.58 -2.78 21.51
C GLU A 100 -7.22 -1.57 20.65
N THR A 101 -8.18 -0.99 19.92
CA THR A 101 -7.91 0.15 19.05
C THR A 101 -7.58 1.41 19.83
N VAL A 102 -8.31 1.69 20.92
CA VAL A 102 -8.05 2.81 21.82
C VAL A 102 -6.70 2.66 22.53
N ASN A 103 -6.40 1.50 23.10
CA ASN A 103 -5.16 1.28 23.86
C ASN A 103 -3.89 1.34 22.99
N ALA A 104 -4.02 0.96 21.71
CA ALA A 104 -2.95 1.08 20.73
C ALA A 104 -2.87 2.47 20.07
N GLY A 105 -3.88 3.34 20.23
CA GLY A 105 -3.93 4.65 19.58
C GLY A 105 -4.07 4.55 18.06
N CYS A 106 -5.03 3.75 17.57
CA CYS A 106 -5.26 3.55 16.13
C CYS A 106 -5.56 4.86 15.39
N THR A 107 -4.91 5.08 14.24
CA THR A 107 -5.43 5.98 13.22
C THR A 107 -5.84 5.16 12.00
N TYR A 108 -7.13 5.21 11.65
CA TYR A 108 -7.67 4.64 10.42
C TYR A 108 -8.29 5.77 9.62
N VAL A 109 -7.96 5.87 8.33
CA VAL A 109 -8.54 6.86 7.41
C VAL A 109 -8.77 6.21 6.05
N ASP A 110 -9.85 6.57 5.38
CA ASP A 110 -9.99 6.36 3.94
C ASP A 110 -9.23 7.45 3.18
N CYS A 111 -8.97 7.20 1.90
CA CYS A 111 -8.29 8.15 1.03
C CYS A 111 -8.80 8.00 -0.41
N ASN A 112 -9.70 8.90 -0.79
CA ASN A 112 -10.23 8.95 -2.14
C ASN A 112 -9.26 9.72 -3.06
N GLN A 113 -8.77 9.07 -4.12
CA GLN A 113 -7.88 9.69 -5.12
C GLN A 113 -6.67 10.44 -4.53
N GLY A 114 -6.11 9.93 -3.43
CA GLY A 114 -4.95 10.55 -2.78
C GLY A 114 -5.29 11.73 -1.86
N ASP A 115 -6.57 12.07 -1.70
CA ASP A 115 -7.07 13.18 -0.86
C ASP A 115 -6.25 14.47 -1.07
N CYS A 116 -6.05 14.83 -2.34
CA CYS A 116 -5.14 15.88 -2.75
C CYS A 116 -5.76 16.82 -3.79
N TYR A 117 -5.12 17.97 -4.00
CA TYR A 117 -5.44 18.88 -5.11
C TYR A 117 -4.64 18.46 -6.35
N PRO A 118 -5.30 17.95 -7.42
CA PRO A 118 -4.59 17.44 -8.60
C PRO A 118 -3.73 18.49 -9.30
N GLN A 119 -4.14 19.76 -9.25
CA GLN A 119 -3.40 20.88 -9.84
C GLN A 119 -2.05 21.10 -9.17
N GLU A 120 -1.88 20.65 -7.91
CA GLU A 120 -0.64 20.77 -7.16
C GLU A 120 0.22 19.50 -7.28
N ILE A 121 -0.41 18.33 -7.12
CA ILE A 121 0.31 17.05 -7.09
C ILE A 121 0.76 16.58 -8.47
N LEU A 122 -0.04 16.75 -9.53
CA LEU A 122 0.33 16.24 -10.85
C LEU A 122 1.61 16.88 -11.40
N PRO A 123 1.80 18.22 -11.37
CA PRO A 123 3.07 18.81 -11.79
C PRO A 123 4.27 18.27 -11.02
N MET A 124 4.13 18.12 -9.70
CA MET A 124 5.19 17.57 -8.84
C MET A 124 5.56 16.12 -9.21
N LEU A 125 4.57 15.27 -9.53
CA LEU A 125 4.82 13.89 -9.94
C LEU A 125 5.48 13.79 -11.32
N LEU A 126 5.15 14.71 -12.25
CA LEU A 126 5.80 14.80 -13.56
C LEU A 126 7.28 15.18 -13.41
N GLU A 127 7.57 16.22 -12.63
CA GLU A 127 8.94 16.64 -12.33
C GLU A 127 9.73 15.51 -11.64
N ALA A 128 9.14 14.87 -10.64
CA ALA A 128 9.78 13.74 -9.96
C ALA A 128 10.07 12.55 -10.91
N ASN A 129 9.25 12.35 -11.94
CA ASN A 129 9.51 11.33 -12.96
C ASN A 129 10.67 11.74 -13.89
N GLU A 130 10.72 13.00 -14.32
CA GLU A 130 11.83 13.54 -15.11
C GLU A 130 13.16 13.45 -14.36
N GLU A 131 13.15 13.63 -13.04
CA GLU A 131 14.30 13.42 -12.15
C GLU A 131 14.62 11.94 -11.85
N GLY A 132 13.80 11.00 -12.35
CA GLY A 132 13.94 9.56 -12.09
C GLY A 132 13.56 9.10 -10.68
N LYS A 133 13.00 9.98 -9.84
CA LYS A 133 12.54 9.66 -8.47
C LYS A 133 11.20 8.93 -8.46
N PHE A 134 10.34 9.19 -9.46
CA PHE A 134 9.02 8.59 -9.60
C PHE A 134 8.81 7.97 -11.00
N PRO A 135 9.54 6.89 -11.36
CA PRO A 135 9.52 6.29 -12.70
C PRO A 135 8.23 5.51 -12.99
N TYR A 136 7.12 6.22 -13.18
CA TYR A 136 5.79 5.63 -13.41
C TYR A 136 5.66 5.03 -14.80
N ASP A 137 6.48 5.49 -15.75
CA ASP A 137 6.57 5.01 -17.13
C ASP A 137 6.87 3.51 -17.21
N GLN A 138 7.63 2.98 -16.26
CA GLN A 138 7.93 1.55 -16.13
C GLN A 138 6.71 0.68 -15.83
N LEU A 139 5.58 1.27 -15.44
CA LEU A 139 4.31 0.56 -15.22
C LEU A 139 3.42 0.54 -16.46
N ILE A 140 3.78 1.28 -17.52
CA ILE A 140 2.91 1.51 -18.68
C ILE A 140 3.09 0.38 -19.69
N ARG A 141 1.96 -0.13 -20.18
CA ARG A 141 1.90 -0.95 -21.39
C ARG A 141 0.95 -0.29 -22.38
N THR A 142 1.40 -0.13 -23.62
CA THR A 142 0.63 0.53 -24.68
C THR A 142 -0.05 -0.50 -25.58
N TYR A 143 -1.27 -0.17 -25.99
CA TYR A 143 -2.06 -0.94 -26.94
C TYR A 143 -2.65 0.00 -27.98
N PRO A 144 -2.70 -0.40 -29.27
CA PRO A 144 -3.48 0.33 -30.27
C PRO A 144 -4.96 0.41 -29.88
N THR A 145 -5.66 1.48 -30.26
CA THR A 145 -7.09 1.67 -29.94
C THR A 145 -7.97 0.49 -30.39
N ARG A 146 -7.62 -0.16 -31.51
CA ARG A 146 -8.32 -1.36 -32.02
C ARG A 146 -8.22 -2.58 -31.08
N ASP A 147 -7.27 -2.58 -30.15
CA ASP A 147 -6.96 -3.66 -29.21
C ASP A 147 -7.37 -3.29 -27.77
N ILE A 148 -8.32 -2.35 -27.59
CA ILE A 148 -8.71 -1.83 -26.27
C ILE A 148 -9.09 -2.94 -25.27
N GLU A 149 -9.72 -4.02 -25.76
CA GLU A 149 -10.09 -5.21 -24.98
C GLU A 149 -8.89 -5.94 -24.35
N LYS A 150 -7.67 -5.78 -24.89
CA LYS A 150 -6.45 -6.37 -24.30
C LYS A 150 -5.89 -5.51 -23.15
N GLY A 151 -6.37 -4.28 -23.01
CA GLY A 151 -5.97 -3.34 -21.97
C GLY A 151 -6.86 -3.38 -20.72
N TYR A 152 -8.04 -3.99 -20.82
CA TYR A 152 -8.93 -4.30 -19.69
C TYR A 152 -8.54 -5.64 -19.05
#